data_AF-A0A5J4PTB7-F1
#
_entry.id   AF-A0A5J4PTB7-F1
#
_cell.length_a   1.000
_cell.length_b   1.000
_cell.length_c   1.000
_cell.angle_alpha   90.00
_cell.angle_beta   90.00
_cell.angle_gamma   90.00
#
_symmetry.space_group_name_H-M   'P 1'
#
loop_
_entity.id
_entity.type
_entity.pdbx_description
1 polymer ?
#
loop_
_entity_poly.entity_id
_entity_poly.type
_entity_poly.pdbx_seq_one_letter_code
_entity_poly.pdbx_strand_id
1 'polypeptide(L)'
;MNYQHEEISLATVVPLSYDVTVDVTCLEKNNASEEILLGKVLYKFEVKTSTNTIFLNAKELTIRKVQLANEEGIGVLKEEPNQIRTEFNSESNVVSFIFDSDLNIGVYTLEIEYSGKFRDDLMGCYGCAYNKGNETKRMCSTQFEAVWARTAFPCVDQPNAKAVFTIHVIHPPALTAV
;
A
#
# COMPACT_ATOMS: atom_id res chain seq x y z
N MET A 1 -23.03 -11.43 -2.49
CA MET A 1 -22.71 -10.58 -1.32
C MET A 1 -22.58 -9.17 -1.84
N ASN A 2 -23.40 -8.24 -1.36
CA ASN A 2 -23.32 -6.83 -1.74
C ASN A 2 -22.10 -6.21 -1.03
N TYR A 3 -21.01 -6.00 -1.75
CA TYR A 3 -19.91 -5.17 -1.27
C TYR A 3 -20.38 -3.71 -1.33
N GLN A 4 -20.94 -3.20 -0.24
CA GLN A 4 -21.01 -1.75 -0.04
C GLN A 4 -19.58 -1.28 0.23
N HIS A 5 -18.87 -0.92 -0.84
CA HIS A 5 -17.61 -0.21 -0.72
C HIS A 5 -17.93 1.14 -0.10
N GLU A 6 -17.40 1.38 1.09
CA GLU A 6 -17.29 2.73 1.63
C GLU A 6 -16.42 3.52 0.64
N GLU A 7 -17.05 4.44 -0.11
CA GLU A 7 -16.35 5.20 -1.14
C GLU A 7 -15.46 6.26 -0.49
N ILE A 8 -14.17 6.20 -0.78
CA ILE A 8 -13.23 7.23 -0.37
C ILE A 8 -13.56 8.50 -1.17
N SER A 9 -13.76 9.62 -0.47
CA SER A 9 -14.18 10.89 -1.09
C SER A 9 -13.06 11.51 -1.94
N LEU A 10 -13.17 11.36 -3.26
CA LEU A 10 -12.31 12.05 -4.23
C LEU A 10 -12.57 13.57 -4.30
N ALA A 11 -13.65 14.06 -3.71
CA ALA A 11 -13.92 15.49 -3.59
C ALA A 11 -13.06 16.16 -2.49
N THR A 12 -12.61 15.38 -1.51
CA THR A 12 -11.80 15.87 -0.39
C THR A 12 -10.32 15.68 -0.67
N VAL A 13 -9.93 14.49 -1.15
CA VAL A 13 -8.54 14.10 -1.39
C VAL A 13 -8.42 13.45 -2.76
N VAL A 14 -7.54 13.99 -3.61
CA VAL A 14 -7.31 13.49 -4.96
C VAL A 14 -5.95 12.80 -5.03
N PRO A 15 -5.87 11.51 -5.41
CA PRO A 15 -4.60 10.84 -5.58
C PRO A 15 -3.85 11.41 -6.80
N LEU A 16 -2.54 11.64 -6.65
CA LEU A 16 -1.68 12.15 -7.73
C LEU A 16 -0.72 11.06 -8.22
N SER A 17 0.03 10.46 -7.31
CA SER A 17 0.97 9.39 -7.64
C SER A 17 1.23 8.45 -6.47
N TYR A 18 1.67 7.24 -6.80
CA TYR A 18 2.17 6.24 -5.87
C TYR A 18 3.59 5.85 -6.28
N ASP A 19 4.52 5.92 -5.33
CA ASP A 19 5.82 5.28 -5.46
C ASP A 19 5.83 4.03 -4.60
N VAL A 20 5.68 2.86 -5.22
CA VAL A 20 5.45 1.59 -4.52
C VAL A 20 6.73 0.77 -4.58
N THR A 21 7.33 0.55 -3.42
CA THR A 21 8.44 -0.39 -3.24
C THR A 21 7.92 -1.68 -2.64
N VAL A 22 8.19 -2.80 -3.30
CA VAL A 22 7.84 -4.14 -2.86
C VAL A 22 9.11 -4.96 -2.70
N ASP A 23 9.32 -5.53 -1.51
CA ASP A 23 10.44 -6.40 -1.20
C ASP A 23 9.98 -7.86 -1.16
N VAL A 24 10.52 -8.64 -2.11
CA VAL A 24 10.25 -10.06 -2.31
C VAL A 24 11.52 -10.90 -2.12
N THR A 25 12.53 -10.38 -1.43
CA THR A 25 13.78 -11.11 -1.14
C THR A 25 13.55 -12.42 -0.37
N CYS A 26 12.44 -12.53 0.36
CA CYS A 26 12.06 -13.75 1.07
C CYS A 26 11.84 -14.96 0.15
N LEU A 27 11.63 -14.77 -1.17
CA LEU A 27 11.43 -15.84 -2.14
C LEU A 27 12.68 -16.73 -2.35
N GLU A 28 13.87 -16.27 -1.95
CA GLU A 28 15.10 -17.08 -2.00
C GLU A 28 15.04 -18.32 -1.07
N LYS A 29 14.27 -18.23 0.02
CA LYS A 29 14.22 -19.26 1.06
C LYS A 29 13.48 -20.55 0.64
N ASN A 30 12.79 -20.55 -0.51
CA ASN A 30 11.96 -21.66 -0.99
C ASN A 30 10.99 -22.23 0.07
N ASN A 31 10.57 -21.42 1.05
CA ASN A 31 9.67 -21.81 2.13
C ASN A 31 8.52 -20.82 2.28
N ALA A 32 7.32 -21.20 1.82
CA ALA A 32 6.15 -20.35 1.82
C ALA A 32 5.69 -19.90 3.22
N SER A 33 5.96 -20.69 4.28
CA SER A 33 5.55 -20.32 5.64
C SER A 33 6.33 -19.15 6.24
N GLU A 34 7.45 -18.77 5.63
CA GLU A 34 8.32 -17.68 6.07
C GLU A 34 8.27 -16.45 5.15
N GLU A 35 7.45 -16.50 4.09
CA GLU A 35 7.33 -15.41 3.13
C GLU A 35 6.47 -14.29 3.70
N ILE A 36 7.09 -13.13 3.90
CA ILE A 36 6.42 -11.90 4.34
C ILE A 36 6.58 -10.89 3.23
N LEU A 37 5.46 -10.32 2.79
CA LEU A 37 5.48 -9.20 1.88
C LEU A 37 5.86 -7.96 2.68
N LEU A 38 7.02 -7.38 2.40
CA LEU A 38 7.39 -6.08 2.96
C LEU A 38 7.22 -5.03 1.87
N GLY A 39 6.73 -3.85 2.25
CA GLY A 39 6.58 -2.78 1.29
C GLY A 39 6.62 -1.40 1.91
N LYS A 40 6.87 -0.43 1.04
CA LYS A 40 6.82 0.99 1.32
C LYS A 40 6.07 1.67 0.19
N VAL A 41 5.13 2.53 0.52
CA VAL A 41 4.44 3.37 -0.46
C VAL A 41 4.62 4.84 -0.10
N LEU A 42 5.02 5.64 -1.09
CA LEU A 42 4.90 7.10 -1.04
C LEU A 42 3.64 7.48 -1.78
N TYR A 43 2.58 7.79 -1.03
CA TYR A 43 1.31 8.21 -1.57
C TYR A 43 1.27 9.73 -1.66
N LYS A 44 1.38 10.28 -2.86
CA LYS A 44 1.24 11.72 -3.12
C LYS A 44 -0.19 12.06 -3.50
N PHE A 45 -0.76 13.06 -2.84
CA PHE A 45 -2.15 13.48 -3.03
C PHE A 45 -2.33 14.98 -2.85
N GLU A 46 -3.45 15.47 -3.35
CA GLU A 46 -3.90 16.84 -3.17
C GLU A 46 -5.12 16.88 -2.24
N VAL A 47 -5.04 17.67 -1.18
CA VAL A 47 -6.17 18.01 -0.32
C VAL A 47 -6.94 19.16 -0.96
N LYS A 48 -8.19 18.92 -1.36
CA LYS A 48 -9.10 19.91 -1.95
C LYS A 48 -9.99 20.60 -0.92
N THR A 49 -10.27 19.90 0.18
CA THR A 49 -11.06 20.40 1.31
C THR A 49 -10.33 20.04 2.60
N SER A 50 -10.20 20.99 3.52
CA SER A 50 -9.54 20.80 4.82
C SER A 50 -10.01 19.53 5.50
N THR A 51 -9.07 18.70 5.96
CA THR A 51 -9.38 17.44 6.63
C THR A 51 -8.23 17.03 7.53
N ASN A 52 -8.54 16.41 8.67
CA ASN A 52 -7.56 15.79 9.55
C ASN A 52 -7.45 14.28 9.33
N THR A 53 -8.08 13.70 8.30
CA THR A 53 -8.07 12.25 8.10
C THR A 53 -7.89 11.91 6.63
N ILE A 54 -6.95 11.01 6.37
CA ILE A 54 -6.75 10.41 5.05
C ILE A 54 -7.17 8.95 5.10
N PHE A 55 -8.03 8.55 4.17
CA PHE A 55 -8.53 7.18 4.05
C PHE A 55 -7.86 6.48 2.86
N LEU A 56 -7.42 5.24 3.07
CA LEU A 56 -6.96 4.33 2.02
C LEU A 56 -7.62 2.97 2.19
N ASN A 57 -7.77 2.21 1.10
CA ASN A 57 -8.11 0.81 1.19
C ASN A 57 -6.88 -0.01 1.58
N ALA A 58 -7.04 -0.87 2.58
CA ALA A 58 -6.03 -1.82 3.02
C ALA A 58 -6.72 -3.06 3.58
N LYS A 59 -6.31 -4.24 3.11
CA LYS A 59 -6.86 -5.53 3.55
C LYS A 59 -5.72 -6.48 3.89
N GLU A 60 -5.77 -7.05 5.09
CA GLU A 60 -4.76 -8.01 5.57
C GLU A 60 -3.32 -7.47 5.56
N LEU A 61 -3.19 -6.14 5.70
CA LEU A 61 -1.92 -5.43 5.83
C LEU A 61 -1.74 -4.95 7.28
N THR A 62 -0.49 -4.88 7.72
CA THR A 62 -0.09 -4.26 8.99
C THR A 62 0.73 -3.01 8.69
N ILE A 63 0.26 -1.85 9.14
CA ILE A 63 1.03 -0.60 9.04
C ILE A 63 2.13 -0.63 10.11
N ARG A 64 3.37 -0.41 9.69
CA ARG A 64 4.57 -0.43 10.56
C ARG A 64 5.05 0.96 10.91
N LYS A 65 4.97 1.89 9.96
CA LYS A 65 5.41 3.28 10.11
C LYS A 65 4.63 4.17 9.16
N VAL A 66 4.32 5.38 9.61
CA VAL A 66 3.66 6.40 8.79
C VAL A 66 4.33 7.74 9.03
N GLN A 67 4.61 8.48 7.96
CA GLN A 67 5.15 9.84 8.02
C GLN A 67 4.48 10.71 6.97
N LEU A 68 4.24 11.99 7.30
CA LEU A 68 3.67 12.96 6.37
C LEU A 68 4.72 13.99 5.95
N ALA A 69 4.65 14.38 4.68
CA ALA A 69 5.45 15.41 4.05
C ALA A 69 4.55 16.42 3.35
N ASN A 70 4.93 17.70 3.35
CA ASN A 70 4.39 18.70 2.43
C ASN A 70 5.39 18.91 1.26
N GLU A 71 5.11 19.86 0.35
CA GLU A 71 6.00 20.15 -0.78
C GLU A 71 7.41 20.64 -0.37
N GLU A 72 7.60 21.06 0.88
CA GLU A 72 8.90 21.51 1.40
C GLU A 72 9.81 20.33 1.80
N GLY A 73 9.29 19.10 1.85
CA GLY A 73 10.06 17.87 2.03
C GLY A 73 9.49 16.88 3.06
N ILE A 74 10.05 15.66 3.06
CA ILE A 74 9.66 14.60 4.02
C ILE A 74 10.08 14.99 5.44
N GLY A 75 9.12 14.96 6.36
CA GLY A 75 9.33 15.31 7.76
C GLY A 75 9.31 16.81 8.05
N VAL A 76 8.80 17.67 7.16
CA VAL A 76 8.68 19.13 7.41
C VAL A 76 7.53 19.49 8.36
N LEU A 77 6.66 18.53 8.71
CA LEU A 77 5.96 18.58 10.00
C LEU A 77 6.92 18.13 11.11
N LYS A 78 7.98 18.92 11.34
CA LYS A 78 8.99 18.76 12.40
C LYS A 78 8.44 19.17 13.77
N GLU A 79 7.30 18.60 14.15
CA GLU A 79 6.96 18.52 15.56
C GLU A 79 7.05 17.05 15.95
N GLU A 80 8.14 16.72 16.64
CA GLU A 80 8.30 15.47 17.38
C GLU A 80 7.12 15.25 18.34
N PRO A 81 6.50 14.07 18.36
CA PRO A 81 5.99 13.30 17.25
C PRO A 81 4.52 13.68 16.98
N ASN A 82 4.20 14.21 15.81
CA ASN A 82 2.82 14.16 15.29
C ASN A 82 2.41 12.68 15.20
N GLN A 83 1.73 12.16 16.22
CA GLN A 83 1.27 10.78 16.25
C GLN A 83 0.15 10.64 15.22
N ILE A 84 0.50 10.21 14.01
CA ILE A 84 -0.50 9.81 13.03
C ILE A 84 -1.18 8.56 13.56
N ARG A 85 -2.40 8.74 14.08
CA ARG A 85 -3.17 7.63 14.64
C ARG A 85 -3.72 6.82 13.48
N THR A 86 -3.41 5.52 13.48
CA THR A 86 -3.83 4.59 12.44
C THR A 86 -4.98 3.73 12.97
N GLU A 87 -6.12 3.79 12.30
CA GLU A 87 -7.31 2.98 12.62
C GLU A 87 -7.70 2.10 11.44
N PHE A 88 -8.09 0.86 11.71
CA PHE A 88 -8.54 -0.07 10.68
C PHE A 88 -10.03 -0.39 10.86
N ASN A 89 -10.79 -0.23 9.78
CA ASN A 89 -12.12 -0.78 9.65
C ASN A 89 -12.04 -2.07 8.81
N SER A 90 -12.13 -3.22 9.49
CA SER A 90 -12.05 -4.53 8.85
C SER A 90 -13.29 -4.89 8.01
N GLU A 91 -14.45 -4.29 8.31
CA GLU A 91 -15.68 -4.51 7.53
C GLU A 91 -15.59 -3.85 6.15
N SER A 92 -15.11 -2.60 6.10
CA SER A 92 -14.96 -1.85 4.85
C SER A 92 -13.59 -2.01 4.18
N ASN A 93 -12.62 -2.65 4.85
CA ASN A 93 -11.22 -2.75 4.41
C ASN A 93 -10.59 -1.38 4.15
N VAL A 94 -10.80 -0.47 5.09
CA VAL A 94 -10.30 0.91 5.07
C VAL A 94 -9.35 1.11 6.24
N VAL A 95 -8.23 1.77 5.98
CA VAL A 95 -7.32 2.32 6.98
C VAL A 95 -7.44 3.85 6.98
N SER A 96 -7.56 4.41 8.17
CA SER A 96 -7.64 5.84 8.43
C SER A 96 -6.34 6.32 9.06
N PHE A 97 -5.73 7.35 8.48
CA PHE A 97 -4.59 8.07 9.03
C PHE A 97 -5.07 9.40 9.57
N ILE A 98 -5.12 9.53 10.89
CA ILE A 98 -5.73 10.64 11.60
C ILE A 98 -4.62 11.54 12.15
N PHE A 99 -4.70 12.81 11.80
CA PHE A 99 -3.76 13.85 12.17
C PHE A 99 -4.31 14.67 13.34
N ASP A 100 -3.45 15.13 14.23
CA ASP A 100 -3.84 15.97 15.38
C ASP A 100 -4.37 17.34 14.97
N SER A 101 -4.05 17.77 13.75
CA SER A 101 -4.49 19.02 13.15
C SER A 101 -4.94 18.81 11.72
N ASP A 102 -5.83 19.68 11.26
CA ASP A 102 -6.29 19.69 9.88
C ASP A 102 -5.14 19.90 8.89
N LEU A 103 -5.15 19.10 7.83
CA LEU A 103 -4.37 19.35 6.63
C LEU A 103 -5.09 20.43 5.83
N ASN A 104 -4.40 21.54 5.62
CA ASN A 104 -4.88 22.62 4.74
C ASN A 104 -4.91 22.16 3.28
N ILE A 105 -5.54 22.97 2.43
CA ILE A 105 -5.53 22.74 0.98
C ILE A 105 -4.08 22.79 0.48
N GLY A 106 -3.67 21.75 -0.24
CA GLY A 106 -2.29 21.63 -0.71
C GLY A 106 -1.91 20.21 -1.11
N VAL A 107 -0.65 20.04 -1.50
CA VAL A 107 -0.10 18.76 -1.92
C VAL A 107 0.75 18.17 -0.80
N TYR A 108 0.52 16.89 -0.53
CA TYR A 108 1.18 16.16 0.53
C TYR A 108 1.66 14.79 0.04
N THR A 109 2.62 14.22 0.77
CA THR A 109 3.06 12.83 0.57
C THR A 109 3.00 12.07 1.88
N LEU A 110 2.25 10.98 1.91
CA LEU A 110 2.21 10.04 3.02
C LEU A 110 3.14 8.87 2.71
N GLU A 111 4.21 8.76 3.50
CA GLU A 111 5.09 7.59 3.50
C GLU A 111 4.50 6.53 4.44
N ILE A 112 4.25 5.34 3.91
CA ILE A 112 3.70 4.22 4.67
C ILE A 112 4.61 3.01 4.48
N GLU A 113 5.22 2.53 5.56
CA GLU A 113 5.87 1.21 5.58
C GLU A 113 4.88 0.20 6.14
N TYR A 114 4.76 -0.95 5.48
CA TYR A 114 3.79 -1.97 5.84
C TYR A 114 4.34 -3.38 5.65
N SER A 115 3.65 -4.36 6.22
CA SER A 115 3.85 -5.78 5.95
C SER A 115 2.53 -6.46 5.62
N GLY A 116 2.58 -7.47 4.77
CA GLY A 116 1.46 -8.33 4.41
C GLY A 116 1.90 -9.78 4.28
N LYS A 117 1.03 -10.61 3.72
CA LYS A 117 1.31 -12.00 3.41
C LYS A 117 1.19 -12.22 1.90
N PHE A 118 2.02 -13.07 1.35
CA PHE A 118 1.76 -13.61 0.03
C PHE A 118 0.54 -14.52 0.10
N ARG A 119 -0.44 -14.26 -0.76
CA ARG A 119 -1.63 -15.09 -0.85
C ARG A 119 -1.36 -16.37 -1.64
N ASP A 120 -2.24 -17.35 -1.48
CA ASP A 120 -2.22 -18.65 -2.18
C ASP A 120 -3.48 -18.85 -3.05
N ASP A 121 -4.39 -17.88 -3.08
CA ASP A 121 -5.68 -17.92 -3.79
C ASP A 121 -5.67 -17.21 -5.15
N LEU A 122 -4.47 -16.92 -5.69
CA LEU A 122 -4.23 -16.25 -6.97
C LEU A 122 -4.80 -14.83 -7.07
N MET A 123 -5.21 -14.21 -5.95
CA MET A 123 -5.69 -12.84 -5.88
C MET A 123 -4.69 -11.95 -5.17
N GLY A 124 -4.71 -10.64 -5.43
CA GLY A 124 -3.78 -9.70 -4.80
C GLY A 124 -2.33 -9.97 -5.20
N CYS A 125 -1.39 -9.79 -4.28
CA CYS A 125 -0.03 -10.29 -4.43
C CYS A 125 0.06 -11.72 -3.88
N TYR A 126 0.37 -12.69 -4.75
CA TYR A 126 0.37 -14.10 -4.40
C TYR A 126 1.68 -14.78 -4.78
N GLY A 127 2.09 -15.77 -4.00
CA GLY A 127 3.30 -16.55 -4.22
C GLY A 127 2.95 -17.91 -4.83
N CYS A 128 3.52 -18.25 -5.99
CA CYS A 128 3.29 -19.54 -6.64
C CYS A 128 4.58 -20.35 -6.80
N ALA A 129 4.42 -21.67 -6.78
CA ALA A 129 5.49 -22.63 -7.00
C ALA A 129 5.38 -23.22 -8.40
N TYR A 130 6.52 -23.43 -9.05
CA TYR A 130 6.59 -24.09 -10.35
C TYR A 130 7.78 -25.04 -10.42
N ASN A 131 7.64 -26.13 -11.17
CA ASN A 131 8.71 -27.09 -11.35
C ASN A 131 9.61 -26.69 -12.51
N LYS A 132 10.93 -26.64 -12.26
CA LYS A 132 11.95 -26.47 -13.29
C LYS A 132 12.90 -27.67 -13.24
N GLY A 133 12.59 -28.69 -14.03
CA GLY A 133 13.26 -29.99 -13.93
C GLY A 133 12.88 -30.69 -12.63
N ASN A 134 13.89 -31.06 -11.83
CA ASN A 134 13.70 -31.71 -10.53
C ASN A 134 13.65 -30.72 -9.36
N GLU A 135 13.71 -29.41 -9.63
CA GLU A 135 13.67 -28.35 -8.62
C GLU A 135 12.29 -27.67 -8.59
N THR A 136 11.71 -27.54 -7.41
CA THR A 136 10.58 -26.63 -7.17
C THR A 136 11.13 -25.21 -6.95
N LYS A 137 10.66 -24.26 -7.75
CA LYS A 137 11.04 -22.83 -7.66
C LYS A 137 9.84 -21.99 -7.25
N ARG A 138 10.14 -20.82 -6.68
CA ARG A 138 9.14 -19.83 -6.26
C ARG A 138 9.15 -18.62 -7.19
N MET A 139 7.99 -18.02 -7.36
CA MET A 139 7.79 -16.70 -7.93
C MET A 139 6.62 -16.02 -7.23
N CYS A 140 6.47 -14.72 -7.41
CA CYS A 140 5.26 -13.99 -7.04
C CYS A 140 4.65 -13.32 -8.27
N SER A 141 3.34 -13.12 -8.22
CA SER A 141 2.60 -12.38 -9.25
C SER A 141 1.45 -11.61 -8.61
N THR A 142 0.78 -10.77 -9.41
CA THR A 142 -0.31 -9.92 -8.95
C THR A 142 -1.57 -10.12 -9.78
N GLN A 143 -2.73 -10.16 -9.12
CA GLN A 143 -4.05 -10.06 -9.76
C GLN A 143 -4.90 -9.10 -8.94
N PHE A 144 -5.03 -7.86 -9.43
CA PHE A 144 -5.68 -6.78 -8.67
C PHE A 144 -7.15 -6.56 -8.99
N GLU A 145 -7.63 -7.05 -10.14
CA GLU A 145 -9.04 -6.88 -10.50
C GLU A 145 -9.95 -7.77 -9.62
N ALA A 146 -11.05 -7.27 -9.07
CA ALA A 146 -11.53 -5.88 -9.16
C ALA A 146 -11.04 -4.97 -8.02
N VAL A 147 -10.77 -5.54 -6.83
CA VAL A 147 -10.53 -4.80 -5.58
C VAL A 147 -9.42 -5.41 -4.72
N TRP A 148 -8.44 -6.02 -5.39
CA TRP A 148 -7.36 -6.77 -4.74
C TRP A 148 -6.04 -6.01 -4.68
N ALA A 149 -5.93 -4.81 -5.25
CA ALA A 149 -4.75 -3.96 -5.05
C ALA A 149 -4.52 -3.66 -3.56
N ARG A 150 -5.61 -3.46 -2.81
CA ARG A 150 -5.61 -3.18 -1.36
C ARG A 150 -4.98 -4.26 -0.48
N THR A 151 -4.71 -5.47 -1.00
CA THR A 151 -3.98 -6.52 -0.26
C THR A 151 -2.47 -6.49 -0.51
N ALA A 152 -2.01 -5.76 -1.52
CA ALA A 152 -0.60 -5.64 -1.87
C ALA A 152 0.02 -4.36 -1.30
N PHE A 153 -0.73 -3.26 -1.26
CA PHE A 153 -0.32 -1.99 -0.65
C PHE A 153 -1.56 -1.13 -0.31
N PRO A 154 -1.46 -0.20 0.66
CA PRO A 154 -2.55 0.75 0.94
C PRO A 154 -2.75 1.73 -0.22
N CYS A 155 -3.96 1.84 -0.77
CA CYS A 155 -4.26 2.71 -1.92
C CYS A 155 -5.74 3.12 -2.00
N VAL A 156 -6.06 4.12 -2.83
CA VAL A 156 -7.46 4.40 -3.19
C VAL A 156 -7.87 3.43 -4.30
N ASP A 157 -8.49 2.32 -3.92
CA ASP A 157 -8.78 1.18 -4.80
C ASP A 157 -10.15 1.33 -5.46
N GLN A 158 -10.27 2.40 -6.26
CA GLN A 158 -11.46 2.76 -7.04
C GLN A 158 -11.07 3.05 -8.50
N PRO A 159 -11.78 2.53 -9.51
CA PRO A 159 -11.40 2.70 -10.92
C PRO A 159 -11.33 4.16 -11.43
N ASN A 160 -12.09 5.07 -10.82
CA ASN A 160 -12.10 6.49 -11.15
C ASN A 160 -10.97 7.29 -10.47
N ALA A 161 -10.30 6.72 -9.47
CA ALA A 161 -9.21 7.33 -8.70
C ALA A 161 -7.85 7.14 -9.41
N LYS A 162 -7.71 7.71 -10.61
CA LYS A 162 -6.49 7.55 -11.42
C LYS A 162 -5.29 8.28 -10.80
N ALA A 163 -4.13 7.63 -10.85
CA ALA A 163 -2.85 8.17 -10.40
C ALA A 163 -1.70 7.60 -11.24
N VAL A 164 -0.52 8.23 -11.17
CA VAL A 164 0.71 7.71 -11.76
C VAL A 164 1.38 6.74 -10.79
N PHE A 165 1.84 5.58 -11.27
CA PHE A 165 2.53 4.59 -10.46
C PHE A 165 3.99 4.46 -10.89
N THR A 166 4.90 4.63 -9.94
CA THR A 166 6.30 4.21 -10.05
C THR A 166 6.44 2.95 -9.19
N ILE A 167 6.99 1.89 -9.76
CA ILE A 167 7.11 0.59 -9.09
C ILE A 167 8.59 0.23 -8.94
N HIS A 168 8.98 -0.05 -7.71
CA HIS A 168 10.29 -0.57 -7.34
C HIS A 168 10.13 -1.97 -6.77
N VAL A 169 10.90 -2.92 -7.30
CA VAL A 169 10.89 -4.30 -6.81
C VAL A 169 12.28 -4.66 -6.32
N ILE A 170 12.38 -4.96 -5.02
CA ILE A 170 13.59 -5.51 -4.41
C ILE A 170 13.44 -7.02 -4.46
N HIS A 171 14.28 -7.69 -5.24
CA HIS A 171 14.18 -9.13 -5.45
C HIS A 171 15.55 -9.81 -5.38
N PRO A 172 15.59 -11.15 -5.14
CA PRO A 172 16.83 -11.90 -5.21
C PRO A 172 17.52 -11.72 -6.58
N PRO A 173 18.85 -11.63 -6.65
CA PRO A 173 19.58 -11.39 -7.91
C PRO A 173 19.33 -12.44 -9.01
N ALA A 174 18.95 -13.66 -8.61
CA ALA A 174 18.65 -14.76 -9.53
C ALA A 174 17.24 -14.68 -10.16
N LEU A 175 16.39 -13.75 -9.70
CA LEU A 175 15.05 -13.53 -10.25
C LEU A 175 15.02 -12.31 -11.18
N THR A 176 13.93 -12.18 -11.92
CA THR A 176 13.65 -11.03 -12.76
C THR A 176 12.32 -10.43 -12.31
N ALA A 177 12.28 -9.11 -12.13
CA ALA A 177 11.05 -8.35 -11.94
C ALA A 177 10.59 -7.76 -13.28
N VAL A 178 9.28 -7.86 -13.53
CA VAL A 178 8.58 -7.39 -14.74
C VAL A 178 7.28 -6.71 -14.38
#